data_AF-A0A8J7UK20-F1
#
_entry.id   AF-A0A8J7UK20-F1
#
_cell.length_a   1.000
_cell.length_b   1.000
_cell.length_c   1.000
_cell.angle_alpha   90.00
_cell.angle_beta   90.00
_cell.angle_gamma   90.00
#
_symmetry.space_group_name_H-M   'P 1'
#
loop_
_entity.id
_entity.type
_entity.pdbx_description
1 polymer ?
#
loop_
_entity_poly.entity_id
_entity_poly.type
_entity_poly.pdbx_seq_one_letter_code
_entity_poly.pdbx_strand_id
1 'polypeptide(L)'
;MTIATILPRDGSSAPGVRPPVASGARPPFAGTAADSVNRDSTGAGVLADLPAPVTFTCPVPPSVNAMFKNTKHGRAKTQAYEDWRLMAAAAIRRQGVPKIKGHVVINMAFEIDLVRADADNRLKAMNDLLVDLGIIQDDSLIPAGLFSKLPPTNRSAHIQIWPVVANSDQTITATFHATHNGAGGAWIIEAPSHTYGDYNEHV
;
A
#
# COMPACT_ATOMS: atom_id res chain seq x y z
N MET A 1 27.20 -0.14 12.76
CA MET A 1 26.46 0.86 11.96
C MET A 1 27.10 0.88 10.58
N THR A 2 26.46 0.27 9.59
CA THR A 2 26.96 0.26 8.21
C THR A 2 25.74 0.09 7.30
N ILE A 3 25.31 1.20 6.68
CA ILE A 3 24.32 1.18 5.60
C ILE A 3 25.14 1.15 4.31
N ALA A 4 24.97 0.09 3.53
CA ALA A 4 25.56 -0.04 2.21
C ALA A 4 24.60 0.60 1.19
N THR A 5 24.96 1.79 0.71
CA THR A 5 24.27 2.48 -0.38
C THR A 5 24.78 1.92 -1.72
N ILE A 6 23.91 1.24 -2.46
CA ILE A 6 24.18 0.82 -3.85
C ILE A 6 23.27 1.68 -4.75
N LEU A 7 23.86 2.65 -5.44
CA LEU A 7 23.20 3.43 -6.50
C LEU A 7 23.35 2.70 -7.85
N PRO A 8 22.37 2.77 -8.76
CA PRO A 8 22.50 2.26 -10.12
C PRO A 8 23.36 3.19 -11.01
N ARG A 9 24.09 2.58 -11.94
CA ARG A 9 24.95 3.20 -12.96
C ARG A 9 24.12 3.74 -14.14
N ASP A 10 24.42 4.95 -14.56
CA ASP A 10 23.95 5.57 -15.81
C ASP A 10 24.47 4.84 -17.07
N GLY A 11 23.61 4.80 -18.09
CA GLY A 11 23.89 4.26 -19.41
C GLY A 11 23.15 5.03 -20.50
N SER A 12 23.78 6.13 -20.94
CA SER A 12 23.52 6.95 -22.13
C SER A 12 23.02 6.19 -23.37
N SER A 13 22.06 6.76 -24.11
CA SER A 13 22.16 7.06 -25.57
C SER A 13 20.85 7.60 -26.17
N ALA A 14 20.84 8.87 -26.58
CA ALA A 14 20.02 9.40 -27.69
C ALA A 14 21.01 9.90 -28.77
N PRO A 15 20.64 9.95 -30.08
CA PRO A 15 20.04 11.20 -30.58
C PRO A 15 19.09 11.05 -31.80
N GLY A 16 18.25 12.06 -32.03
CA GLY A 16 17.49 12.19 -33.28
C GLY A 16 16.63 13.45 -33.35
N VAL A 17 17.23 14.59 -33.70
CA VAL A 17 16.57 15.89 -33.95
C VAL A 17 16.26 16.05 -35.44
N ARG A 18 15.05 16.52 -35.80
CA ARG A 18 14.78 17.60 -36.79
C ARG A 18 13.30 18.07 -36.77
N PRO A 19 13.01 19.40 -36.86
CA PRO A 19 11.66 20.01 -36.91
C PRO A 19 11.31 20.54 -38.34
N PRO A 20 10.35 21.49 -38.54
CA PRO A 20 8.89 21.43 -38.40
C PRO A 20 8.15 21.75 -39.73
N VAL A 21 6.82 21.60 -39.80
CA VAL A 21 5.98 22.28 -40.80
C VAL A 21 4.74 22.88 -40.13
N ALA A 22 4.64 24.20 -40.18
CA ALA A 22 3.47 24.98 -39.80
C ALA A 22 2.54 25.18 -41.01
N SER A 23 1.24 25.32 -40.78
CA SER A 23 0.44 26.50 -41.16
C SER A 23 -1.06 26.18 -41.23
N GLY A 24 -1.88 27.02 -40.58
CA GLY A 24 -3.33 27.01 -40.69
C GLY A 24 -4.07 27.69 -39.54
N ALA A 25 -3.94 29.02 -39.39
CA ALA A 25 -4.80 29.88 -38.54
C ALA A 25 -6.25 29.91 -39.09
N ARG A 26 -7.34 30.10 -38.31
CA ARG A 26 -7.72 31.26 -37.47
C ARG A 26 -9.00 30.96 -36.62
N PRO A 27 -9.34 31.75 -35.57
CA PRO A 27 -10.42 31.56 -34.57
C PRO A 27 -11.60 32.56 -34.82
N PRO A 28 -12.44 33.03 -33.86
CA PRO A 28 -12.84 32.56 -32.50
C PRO A 28 -14.38 32.50 -32.29
N PHE A 29 -14.85 31.86 -31.21
CA PHE A 29 -16.13 32.24 -30.58
C PHE A 29 -15.94 32.41 -29.08
N ALA A 30 -16.24 33.63 -28.62
CA ALA A 30 -16.30 34.04 -27.23
C ALA A 30 -17.69 33.73 -26.65
N GLY A 31 -17.70 33.27 -25.40
CA GLY A 31 -18.88 33.17 -24.55
C GLY A 31 -18.42 33.25 -23.09
N THR A 32 -18.80 34.33 -22.42
CA THR A 32 -18.20 34.86 -21.19
C THR A 32 -18.87 34.33 -19.91
N ALA A 33 -18.01 33.97 -18.93
CA ALA A 33 -18.07 34.05 -17.46
C ALA A 33 -19.37 33.80 -16.65
N ALA A 34 -19.26 32.84 -15.72
CA ALA A 34 -19.53 32.89 -14.26
C ALA A 34 -19.38 31.44 -13.75
N ASP A 35 -18.77 31.07 -12.63
CA ASP A 35 -18.53 31.78 -11.40
C ASP A 35 -17.37 31.09 -10.66
N SER A 36 -16.50 31.90 -10.07
CA SER A 36 -15.32 31.49 -9.33
C SER A 36 -15.70 31.04 -7.93
N VAL A 37 -15.38 29.79 -7.57
CA VAL A 37 -15.14 29.43 -6.16
C VAL A 37 -13.74 28.85 -6.06
N ASN A 38 -12.80 29.78 -6.02
CA ASN A 38 -11.48 29.57 -5.48
C ASN A 38 -11.65 29.20 -3.99
N ARG A 39 -11.41 27.93 -3.63
CA ARG A 39 -11.19 27.54 -2.24
C ARG A 39 -9.69 27.42 -2.02
N ASP A 40 -9.04 28.57 -1.95
CA ASP A 40 -7.86 28.70 -1.12
C ASP A 40 -8.32 28.46 0.32
N SER A 41 -8.05 27.26 0.83
CA SER A 41 -8.11 26.98 2.26
C SER A 41 -6.86 26.25 2.72
N THR A 42 -5.89 27.09 3.09
CA THR A 42 -5.21 27.03 4.39
C THR A 42 -4.08 26.03 4.57
N GLY A 43 -2.86 26.52 4.34
CA GLY A 43 -1.74 26.40 5.30
C GLY A 43 -1.35 25.00 5.76
N ALA A 44 -0.72 24.23 4.88
CA ALA A 44 0.26 23.22 5.27
C ALA A 44 1.33 23.21 4.17
N GLY A 45 2.60 23.42 4.54
CA GLY A 45 3.70 23.38 3.59
C GLY A 45 3.70 22.06 2.81
N VAL A 46 3.81 22.19 1.49
CA VAL A 46 4.23 21.21 0.47
C VAL A 46 4.48 19.78 1.00
N LEU A 47 3.41 19.02 1.22
CA LEU A 47 3.43 17.55 1.43
C LEU A 47 2.33 16.82 0.61
N ALA A 48 1.60 17.56 -0.23
CA ALA A 48 0.32 17.13 -0.81
C ALA A 48 0.40 16.15 -2.00
N ASP A 49 1.59 15.84 -2.52
CA ASP A 49 1.72 15.06 -3.76
C ASP A 49 1.90 13.55 -3.55
N LEU A 50 1.97 13.08 -2.30
CA LEU A 50 2.06 11.64 -2.04
C LEU A 50 0.67 11.01 -1.91
N PRO A 51 0.46 9.82 -2.50
CA PRO A 51 -0.80 9.11 -2.36
C PRO A 51 -1.02 8.75 -0.88
N ALA A 52 -2.16 9.18 -0.34
CA ALA A 52 -2.54 8.90 1.04
C ALA A 52 -2.60 7.38 1.31
N PRO A 53 -2.25 6.92 2.52
CA PRO A 53 -2.37 5.52 2.88
C PRO A 53 -3.82 5.07 2.83
N VAL A 54 -4.03 3.85 2.37
CA VAL A 54 -5.34 3.20 2.34
C VAL A 54 -5.46 2.32 3.57
N THR A 55 -6.41 2.64 4.45
CA THR A 55 -6.63 1.91 5.70
C THR A 55 -8.01 1.26 5.70
N PHE A 56 -8.09 0.01 6.12
CA PHE A 56 -9.36 -0.71 6.28
C PHE A 56 -9.24 -1.83 7.30
N THR A 57 -10.40 -2.34 7.73
CA THR A 57 -10.47 -3.45 8.69
C THR A 57 -11.23 -4.64 8.13
N CYS A 58 -10.87 -5.85 8.53
CA CYS A 58 -11.62 -7.06 8.17
C CYS A 58 -11.55 -8.09 9.29
N PRO A 59 -12.41 -9.14 9.26
CA PRO A 59 -12.29 -10.24 10.19
C PRO A 59 -10.90 -10.88 10.11
N VAL A 60 -10.35 -11.24 11.27
CA VAL A 60 -9.07 -11.91 11.36
C VAL A 60 -9.11 -13.28 10.65
N PRO A 61 -8.10 -13.66 9.84
CA PRO A 61 -8.02 -14.98 9.22
C PRO A 61 -8.15 -16.14 10.23
N PRO A 62 -8.54 -17.35 9.82
CA PRO A 62 -8.36 -18.53 10.67
C PRO A 62 -6.87 -18.84 10.91
N SER A 63 -6.54 -19.78 11.80
CA SER A 63 -5.18 -20.33 11.87
C SER A 63 -4.95 -21.32 10.73
N VAL A 64 -3.68 -21.63 10.38
CA VAL A 64 -3.41 -22.55 9.25
C VAL A 64 -3.99 -23.95 9.45
N ASN A 65 -4.05 -24.44 10.69
CA ASN A 65 -4.71 -25.72 11.01
C ASN A 65 -6.20 -25.71 10.62
N ALA A 66 -6.82 -24.55 10.65
CA ALA A 66 -8.20 -24.35 10.23
C ALA A 66 -8.31 -23.94 8.75
N MET A 67 -7.22 -23.68 8.02
CA MET A 67 -7.24 -23.26 6.61
C MET A 67 -7.13 -24.41 5.61
N PHE A 68 -6.29 -25.39 5.91
CA PHE A 68 -6.00 -26.49 5.00
C PHE A 68 -6.19 -27.82 5.71
N LYS A 69 -6.91 -28.72 5.06
CA LYS A 69 -6.99 -30.13 5.46
C LYS A 69 -6.09 -30.97 4.56
N ASN A 70 -5.42 -31.95 5.15
CA ASN A 70 -4.69 -32.95 4.38
C ASN A 70 -5.70 -33.92 3.76
N THR A 71 -5.53 -34.19 2.48
CA THR A 71 -6.32 -35.15 1.70
C THR A 71 -5.40 -36.18 1.08
N LYS A 72 -5.97 -37.26 0.53
CA LYS A 72 -5.20 -38.33 -0.13
C LYS A 72 -4.33 -37.83 -1.31
N HIS A 73 -4.67 -36.69 -1.90
CA HIS A 73 -4.01 -36.14 -3.09
C HIS A 73 -3.36 -34.76 -2.87
N GLY A 74 -3.15 -34.35 -1.62
CA GLY A 74 -2.52 -33.06 -1.29
C GLY A 74 -3.30 -32.27 -0.25
N ARG A 75 -3.17 -30.94 -0.25
CA ARG A 75 -3.84 -30.05 0.71
C ARG A 75 -5.06 -29.41 0.05
N ALA A 76 -6.22 -29.51 0.70
CA ALA A 76 -7.44 -28.85 0.25
C ALA A 76 -7.82 -27.73 1.21
N LYS A 77 -8.39 -26.64 0.66
CA LYS A 77 -8.96 -25.55 1.46
C LYS A 77 -10.14 -26.09 2.30
N THR A 78 -10.26 -25.58 3.51
CA THR A 78 -11.38 -25.91 4.41
C THR A 78 -12.57 -24.99 4.15
N GLN A 79 -13.77 -25.41 4.56
CA GLN A 79 -14.95 -24.57 4.51
C GLN A 79 -14.77 -23.28 5.34
N ALA A 80 -14.17 -23.40 6.53
CA ALA A 80 -13.91 -22.27 7.41
C ALA A 80 -13.03 -21.19 6.76
N TYR A 81 -12.08 -21.59 5.91
CA TYR A 81 -11.27 -20.64 5.15
C TYR A 81 -12.08 -19.93 4.07
N GLU A 82 -12.92 -20.66 3.33
CA GLU A 82 -13.78 -20.06 2.30
C GLU A 82 -14.83 -19.12 2.93
N ASP A 83 -15.45 -19.52 4.04
CA ASP A 83 -16.38 -18.67 4.78
C ASP A 83 -15.71 -17.37 5.24
N TRP A 84 -14.49 -17.48 5.78
CA TRP A 84 -13.70 -16.32 6.14
C TRP A 84 -13.38 -15.44 4.91
N ARG A 85 -12.94 -16.03 3.79
CA ARG A 85 -12.63 -15.27 2.56
C ARG A 85 -13.84 -14.49 2.08
N LEU A 86 -15.02 -15.10 2.08
CA LEU A 86 -16.27 -14.43 1.68
C LEU A 86 -16.65 -13.29 2.63
N MET A 87 -16.58 -13.50 3.94
CA MET A 87 -16.87 -12.48 4.95
C MET A 87 -15.88 -11.30 4.88
N ALA A 88 -14.58 -11.59 4.74
CA ALA A 88 -13.54 -10.59 4.64
C ALA A 88 -13.65 -9.80 3.32
N ALA A 89 -13.88 -10.48 2.20
CA ALA A 89 -14.14 -9.84 0.92
C ALA A 89 -15.34 -8.86 0.99
N ALA A 90 -16.44 -9.28 1.61
CA ALA A 90 -17.60 -8.43 1.80
C ALA A 90 -17.29 -7.23 2.71
N ALA A 91 -16.55 -7.44 3.81
CA ALA A 91 -16.16 -6.37 4.71
C ALA A 91 -15.29 -5.31 4.02
N ILE A 92 -14.31 -5.73 3.22
CA ILE A 92 -13.39 -4.85 2.50
C ILE A 92 -14.13 -4.08 1.39
N ARG A 93 -14.96 -4.76 0.59
CA ARG A 93 -15.74 -4.11 -0.48
C ARG A 93 -16.68 -3.04 0.06
N ARG A 94 -17.30 -3.26 1.23
CA ARG A 94 -18.19 -2.26 1.87
C ARG A 94 -17.46 -0.97 2.28
N GLN A 95 -16.15 -1.04 2.52
CA GLN A 95 -15.34 0.12 2.86
C GLN A 95 -14.86 0.91 1.63
N GLY A 96 -15.19 0.46 0.41
CA GLY A 96 -14.83 1.19 -0.81
C GLY A 96 -13.32 1.28 -1.06
N VAL A 97 -12.56 0.29 -0.59
CA VAL A 97 -11.10 0.27 -0.70
C VAL A 97 -10.67 0.37 -2.18
N PRO A 98 -9.89 1.40 -2.56
CA PRO A 98 -9.45 1.58 -3.94
C PRO A 98 -8.43 0.51 -4.34
N LYS A 99 -8.35 0.26 -5.65
CA LYS A 99 -7.30 -0.59 -6.22
C LYS A 99 -6.02 0.21 -6.37
N ILE A 100 -4.92 -0.33 -5.90
CA ILE A 100 -3.59 0.29 -5.93
C ILE A 100 -2.75 -0.43 -6.98
N LYS A 101 -2.09 0.36 -7.84
CA LYS A 101 -1.20 -0.16 -8.88
C LYS A 101 0.25 0.10 -8.49
N GLY A 102 1.15 -0.79 -8.91
CA GLY A 102 2.58 -0.68 -8.62
C GLY A 102 2.96 -1.19 -7.24
N HIS A 103 4.13 -0.75 -6.77
CA HIS A 103 4.72 -1.23 -5.52
C HIS A 103 4.00 -0.64 -4.30
N VAL A 104 3.86 -1.46 -3.26
CA VAL A 104 3.18 -1.05 -2.02
C VAL A 104 3.91 -1.54 -0.79
N VAL A 105 3.94 -0.74 0.26
CA VAL A 105 4.34 -1.17 1.60
C VAL A 105 3.09 -1.46 2.40
N ILE A 106 3.02 -2.63 3.02
CA ILE A 106 1.82 -3.06 3.76
C ILE A 106 2.16 -3.18 5.25
N ASN A 107 1.28 -2.64 6.09
CA ASN A 107 1.27 -2.87 7.52
C ASN A 107 0.02 -3.65 7.91
N MET A 108 0.21 -4.81 8.55
CA MET A 108 -0.87 -5.68 8.98
C MET A 108 -0.84 -5.90 10.49
N ALA A 109 -1.83 -5.39 11.20
CA ALA A 109 -1.98 -5.61 12.63
C ALA A 109 -3.13 -6.59 12.89
N PHE A 110 -2.84 -7.71 13.55
CA PHE A 110 -3.82 -8.77 13.80
C PHE A 110 -4.19 -8.84 15.27
N GLU A 111 -5.48 -8.72 15.60
CA GLU A 111 -6.00 -8.97 16.94
C GLU A 111 -6.10 -10.48 17.21
N ILE A 112 -5.05 -11.06 17.81
CA ILE A 112 -4.89 -12.50 17.98
C ILE A 112 -4.32 -12.83 19.37
N ASP A 113 -4.39 -14.11 19.74
CA ASP A 113 -3.66 -14.61 20.90
C ASP A 113 -2.16 -14.38 20.71
N LEU A 114 -1.58 -13.54 21.57
CA LEU A 114 -0.19 -13.10 21.46
C LEU A 114 0.81 -14.26 21.61
N VAL A 115 0.45 -15.28 22.39
CA VAL A 115 1.33 -16.38 22.79
C VAL A 115 1.18 -17.58 21.86
N ARG A 116 -0.05 -17.93 21.49
CA ARG A 116 -0.35 -19.20 20.79
C ARG A 116 -0.58 -19.05 19.30
N ALA A 117 -0.91 -17.85 18.83
CA ALA A 117 -1.23 -17.66 17.42
C ALA A 117 0.01 -17.29 16.61
N ASP A 118 0.18 -18.03 15.52
CA ASP A 118 1.15 -17.71 14.49
C ASP A 118 0.63 -16.61 13.56
N ALA A 119 1.49 -15.63 13.26
CA ALA A 119 1.17 -14.47 12.44
C ALA A 119 1.46 -14.72 10.94
N ASP A 120 2.46 -15.52 10.61
CA ASP A 120 2.95 -15.67 9.22
C ASP A 120 1.87 -16.31 8.33
N ASN A 121 1.20 -17.30 8.88
CA ASN A 121 0.06 -17.98 8.25
C ASN A 121 -1.12 -17.03 7.96
N ARG A 122 -1.29 -15.99 8.78
CA ARG A 122 -2.35 -14.99 8.63
C ARG A 122 -1.95 -13.93 7.62
N LEU A 123 -0.68 -13.53 7.61
CA LEU A 123 -0.09 -12.65 6.61
C LEU A 123 -0.28 -13.24 5.21
N LYS A 124 0.04 -14.53 5.02
CA LYS A 124 -0.15 -15.20 3.72
C LYS A 124 -1.62 -15.18 3.28
N ALA A 125 -2.54 -15.54 4.18
CA ALA A 125 -3.97 -15.52 3.86
C ALA A 125 -4.51 -14.13 3.51
N MET A 126 -3.99 -13.09 4.16
CA MET A 126 -4.33 -11.71 3.82
C MET A 126 -3.78 -11.31 2.46
N ASN A 127 -2.51 -11.58 2.17
CA ASN A 127 -1.92 -11.27 0.86
C ASN A 127 -2.70 -11.93 -0.27
N ASP A 128 -3.00 -13.22 -0.15
CA ASP A 128 -3.81 -13.96 -1.13
C ASP A 128 -5.18 -13.27 -1.35
N LEU A 129 -5.86 -12.85 -0.26
CA LEU A 129 -7.14 -12.15 -0.35
C LEU A 129 -7.03 -10.78 -1.03
N LEU A 130 -5.97 -10.01 -0.76
CA LEU A 130 -5.78 -8.69 -1.36
C LEU A 130 -5.53 -8.78 -2.87
N VAL A 131 -4.77 -9.78 -3.31
CA VAL A 131 -4.57 -10.10 -4.74
C VAL A 131 -5.88 -10.57 -5.37
N ASP A 132 -6.61 -11.48 -4.73
CA ASP A 132 -7.89 -12.00 -5.22
C ASP A 132 -8.95 -10.90 -5.41
N LEU A 133 -8.95 -9.89 -4.53
CA LEU A 133 -9.82 -8.72 -4.63
C LEU A 133 -9.33 -7.69 -5.67
N GLY A 134 -8.10 -7.84 -6.16
CA GLY A 134 -7.43 -6.90 -7.06
C GLY A 134 -7.13 -5.56 -6.41
N ILE A 135 -6.98 -5.53 -5.08
CA ILE A 135 -6.58 -4.33 -4.32
C ILE A 135 -5.10 -4.06 -4.56
N ILE A 136 -4.29 -5.12 -4.55
CA ILE A 136 -2.93 -5.13 -5.04
C ILE A 136 -2.88 -6.01 -6.29
N GLN A 137 -1.95 -5.72 -7.21
CA GLN A 137 -1.86 -6.45 -8.47
C GLN A 137 -1.21 -7.82 -8.31
N ASP A 138 -0.18 -7.89 -7.48
CA ASP A 138 0.61 -9.09 -7.22
C ASP A 138 1.30 -8.93 -5.85
N ASP A 139 1.51 -10.03 -5.12
CA ASP A 139 2.20 -10.01 -3.84
C ASP A 139 3.72 -9.79 -4.01
N SER A 140 4.26 -10.12 -5.18
CA SER A 140 5.66 -9.84 -5.56
C SER A 140 6.01 -8.33 -5.61
N LEU A 141 4.99 -7.47 -5.73
CA LEU A 141 5.14 -6.01 -5.74
C LEU A 141 5.19 -5.40 -4.34
N ILE A 142 5.23 -6.21 -3.29
CA ILE A 142 5.39 -5.75 -1.90
C ILE A 142 6.89 -5.78 -1.54
N PRO A 143 7.65 -4.68 -1.71
CA PRO A 143 9.07 -4.66 -1.35
C PRO A 143 9.31 -4.77 0.15
N ALA A 144 8.35 -4.33 0.98
CA ALA A 144 8.45 -4.38 2.43
C ALA A 144 7.07 -4.57 3.06
N GLY A 145 7.02 -5.39 4.11
CA GLY A 145 5.84 -5.62 4.92
C GLY A 145 6.15 -5.47 6.39
N LEU A 146 5.26 -4.84 7.13
CA LEU A 146 5.26 -4.74 8.58
C LEU A 146 4.09 -5.56 9.10
N PHE A 147 4.30 -6.22 10.23
CA PHE A 147 3.20 -6.88 10.92
C PHE A 147 3.30 -6.70 12.43
N SER A 148 2.16 -6.76 13.10
CA SER A 148 2.12 -6.75 14.55
C SER A 148 0.98 -7.61 15.10
N LYS A 149 1.18 -8.10 16.32
CA LYS A 149 0.16 -8.80 17.10
C LYS A 149 -0.46 -7.81 18.08
N LEU A 150 -1.77 -7.66 18.00
CA LEU A 150 -2.58 -6.87 18.92
C LEU A 150 -3.35 -7.80 19.85
N PRO A 151 -3.63 -7.37 21.10
CA PRO A 151 -4.51 -8.12 21.99
C PRO A 151 -5.88 -8.42 21.33
N PRO A 152 -6.47 -9.59 21.59
CA PRO A 152 -7.72 -10.00 20.96
C PRO A 152 -8.90 -9.24 21.57
N THR A 153 -9.26 -8.10 20.98
CA THR A 153 -10.40 -7.28 21.42
C THR A 153 -11.66 -7.64 20.63
N ASN A 154 -11.65 -7.37 19.32
CA ASN A 154 -12.75 -7.62 18.39
C ASN A 154 -12.43 -8.73 17.38
N ARG A 155 -11.21 -9.28 17.42
CA ARG A 155 -10.69 -10.24 16.44
C ARG A 155 -10.73 -9.65 15.02
N SER A 156 -10.32 -8.39 14.92
CA SER A 156 -10.19 -7.64 13.67
C SER A 156 -8.73 -7.55 13.20
N ALA A 157 -8.55 -7.60 11.89
CA ALA A 157 -7.29 -7.32 11.22
C ALA A 157 -7.35 -5.89 10.70
N HIS A 158 -6.36 -5.10 11.04
CA HIS A 158 -6.22 -3.70 10.64
C HIS A 158 -5.12 -3.62 9.60
N ILE A 159 -5.48 -3.22 8.39
CA ILE A 159 -4.57 -3.20 7.25
C ILE A 159 -4.38 -1.76 6.82
N GLN A 160 -3.13 -1.38 6.61
CA GLN A 160 -2.75 -0.11 6.05
C GLN A 160 -1.81 -0.37 4.87
N ILE A 161 -2.14 0.19 3.71
CA ILE A 161 -1.35 0.05 2.48
C ILE A 161 -0.84 1.42 2.06
N TRP A 162 0.48 1.53 1.92
CA TRP A 162 1.19 2.73 1.50
C TRP A 162 1.66 2.54 0.06
N PRO A 163 1.12 3.30 -0.90
CA PRO A 163 1.61 3.24 -2.27
C PRO A 163 3.03 3.82 -2.35
N VAL A 164 3.89 3.15 -3.13
CA VAL A 164 5.25 3.62 -3.40
C VAL A 164 5.30 4.22 -4.80
N VAL A 165 5.71 5.48 -4.90
CA VAL A 165 5.81 6.18 -6.17
C VAL A 165 7.09 5.74 -6.87
N ALA A 166 6.94 5.21 -8.09
CA ALA A 166 8.09 4.81 -8.90
C ALA A 166 8.99 6.02 -9.23
N ASN A 167 10.30 5.79 -9.32
CA ASN A 167 11.31 6.83 -9.61
C ASN A 167 11.31 7.99 -8.59
N SER A 168 10.96 7.70 -7.34
CA SER A 168 11.05 8.67 -6.24
C SER A 168 11.93 8.13 -5.12
N ASP A 169 12.68 9.01 -4.45
CA ASP A 169 13.41 8.71 -3.22
C ASP A 169 12.47 8.76 -2.01
N GLN A 170 11.33 8.08 -2.12
CA GLN A 170 10.32 8.02 -1.07
C GLN A 170 10.85 7.22 0.12
N THR A 171 10.96 7.88 1.27
CA THR A 171 11.37 7.27 2.53
C THR A 171 10.15 7.05 3.41
N ILE A 172 9.97 5.82 3.89
CA ILE A 172 8.93 5.45 4.87
C ILE A 172 9.62 5.11 6.19
N THR A 173 9.39 5.93 7.21
CA THR A 173 9.88 5.68 8.57
C THR A 173 8.80 4.96 9.36
N ALA A 174 9.16 3.81 9.95
CA ALA A 174 8.27 3.05 10.82
C ALA A 174 8.95 2.75 12.15
N THR A 175 8.25 3.05 13.24
CA THR A 175 8.72 2.85 14.62
C THR A 175 7.85 1.80 15.30
N PHE A 176 8.48 0.75 15.84
CA PHE A 176 7.77 -0.28 16.58
C PHE A 176 7.65 0.07 18.06
N HIS A 177 6.42 0.10 18.56
CA HIS A 177 6.12 0.28 19.98
C HIS A 177 5.68 -1.06 20.57
N ALA A 178 6.60 -1.71 21.28
CA ALA A 178 6.31 -2.94 22.01
C ALA A 178 5.35 -2.65 23.19
N THR A 179 4.46 -3.59 23.47
CA THR A 179 3.68 -3.56 24.72
C THR A 179 4.60 -3.75 25.92
N HIS A 180 4.19 -3.29 27.10
CA HIS A 180 4.99 -3.39 28.32
C HIS A 180 5.44 -4.84 28.65
N ASN A 181 4.62 -5.83 28.31
CA ASN A 181 4.93 -7.25 28.49
C ASN A 181 5.70 -7.89 27.31
N GLY A 182 6.04 -7.13 26.26
CA GLY A 182 6.76 -7.58 25.07
C GLY A 182 6.02 -8.59 24.19
N ALA A 183 4.80 -9.00 24.55
CA ALA A 183 4.06 -10.04 23.84
C ALA A 183 3.39 -9.54 22.55
N GLY A 184 3.28 -8.23 22.38
CA GLY A 184 2.70 -7.60 21.19
C GLY A 184 3.24 -6.20 20.98
N GLY A 185 2.58 -5.45 20.11
CA GLY A 185 2.96 -4.07 19.81
C GLY A 185 2.25 -3.54 18.58
N ALA A 186 2.59 -2.32 18.21
CA ALA A 186 2.09 -1.68 17.01
C ALA A 186 3.21 -0.91 16.30
N TRP A 187 3.12 -0.87 14.98
CA TRP A 187 3.94 0.02 14.16
C TRP A 187 3.25 1.37 14.07
N ILE A 188 4.02 2.43 14.33
CA ILE A 188 3.65 3.80 13.99
C ILE A 188 4.42 4.14 12.72
N ILE A 189 3.71 4.49 11.65
CA ILE A 189 4.29 4.82 10.36
C ILE A 189 4.13 6.32 10.15
N GLU A 190 5.25 7.00 9.95
CA GLU A 190 5.27 8.43 9.66
C GLU A 190 4.92 8.67 8.20
N ALA A 191 4.38 9.85 7.90
CA ALA A 191 4.10 10.23 6.53
C ALA A 191 5.39 10.16 5.69
N PRO A 192 5.36 9.56 4.49
CA PRO A 192 6.55 9.44 3.69
C PRO A 192 7.08 10.82 3.34
N SER A 193 8.40 10.98 3.37
CA SER A 193 9.09 12.15 2.85
C SER A 193 9.75 11.80 1.53
N HIS A 194 9.83 12.78 0.63
CA HIS A 194 10.62 12.67 -0.59
C HIS A 194 11.50 13.91 -0.70
N THR A 195 12.76 13.72 -1.10
CA THR A 195 13.57 14.82 -1.62
C THR A 195 13.36 14.79 -3.12
N TYR A 196 12.71 15.82 -3.69
CA TYR A 196 12.76 16.00 -5.14
C TYR A 196 14.22 16.24 -5.50
N GLY A 197 14.82 15.37 -6.30
CA GLY A 197 16.12 15.64 -6.88
C GLY A 197 15.98 16.88 -7.76
N ASP A 198 16.64 17.98 -7.37
CA ASP A 198 16.82 19.15 -8.21
C ASP A 198 17.64 18.74 -9.45
N TYR A 199 17.00 18.13 -10.44
CA TYR A 199 17.51 18.10 -11.80
C TYR A 199 17.19 19.44 -12.46
N ASN A 200 17.74 20.53 -11.89
CA ASN A 200 17.87 21.79 -12.61
C ASN A 200 18.94 21.56 -13.68
N GLU A 201 18.51 21.09 -14.85
CA GLU A 201 19.29 21.20 -16.07
C GLU A 201 19.54 22.69 -16.32
N HIS A 202 20.74 23.14 -15.96
CA HIS A 202 21.30 24.36 -16.49
C HIS A 202 21.45 24.20 -18.00
N VAL A 203 20.57 24.84 -18.77
CA VAL A 203 20.83 25.22 -20.17
C VAL A 203 20.33 26.64 -20.40
#